data_AF-A0A1M3IQG8-F1
#
_entry.id   AF-A0A1M3IQG8-F1
#
_cell.length_a   1.000
_cell.length_b   1.000
_cell.length_c   1.000
_cell.angle_alpha   90.00
_cell.angle_beta   90.00
_cell.angle_gamma   90.00
#
_symmetry.space_group_name_H-M   'P 1'
#
loop_
_entity.id
_entity.type
_entity.pdbx_description
1 polymer ?
#
loop_
_entity_poly.entity_id
_entity_poly.type
_entity_poly.pdbx_seq_one_letter_code
_entity_poly.pdbx_strand_id
1 'polypeptide(L)' 'MITRLLQNTLQQTLLRQPAVVSLGPRQVGKITLAHQVGEVQNSIYLDLESSEDLQKLANPLFDLATLKRT' A
#
# COMPACT_ATOMS: atom_id res chain seq x y z
N MET A 1 10.57 2.70 -17.89
CA MET A 1 10.24 2.63 -16.44
C MET A 1 11.51 2.20 -15.70
N ILE A 2 11.84 2.81 -14.56
CA ILE A 2 13.08 2.50 -13.81
C ILE A 2 12.83 1.34 -12.85
N THR A 3 13.76 0.39 -12.78
CA THR A 3 13.73 -0.72 -11.82
C THR A 3 13.79 -0.21 -10.38
N ARG A 4 12.84 -0.60 -9.53
CA ARG A 4 12.86 -0.25 -8.11
C ARG A 4 13.68 -1.26 -7.31
N LEU A 5 14.85 -0.81 -6.84
CA LEU A 5 15.79 -1.67 -6.10
C LEU A 5 15.20 -2.29 -4.83
N LEU A 6 14.27 -1.59 -4.16
CA LEU A 6 13.66 -2.04 -2.90
C LEU A 6 12.40 -2.88 -3.08
N GLN A 7 11.97 -3.15 -4.32
CA GLN A 7 10.73 -3.91 -4.57
C GLN A 7 10.79 -5.32 -3.98
N ASN A 8 11.84 -6.07 -4.29
CA ASN A 8 12.01 -7.42 -3.74
C ASN A 8 12.10 -7.39 -2.20
N THR A 9 12.86 -6.46 -1.63
CA THR A 9 12.99 -6.33 -0.18
C THR A 9 11.63 -6.06 0.48
N LEU A 10 10.83 -5.18 -0.10
CA LEU A 10 9.51 -4.83 0.44
C LEU A 10 8.56 -6.02 0.37
N GLN A 11 8.51 -6.72 -0.77
CA GLN A 11 7.71 -7.94 -0.93
C GLN A 11 8.12 -9.04 0.05
N GLN A 12 9.42 -9.31 0.20
CA GLN A 12 9.92 -10.31 1.14
C GLN A 12 9.63 -9.95 2.59
N THR A 13 9.67 -8.65 2.93
CA THR A 13 9.32 -8.19 4.27
C THR A 13 7.82 -8.38 4.53
N LEU A 14 6.94 -8.06 3.58
CA LEU A 14 5.50 -8.28 3.69
C LEU A 14 5.12 -9.76 3.86
N LEU A 15 5.91 -10.69 3.35
CA LEU A 15 5.69 -12.13 3.57
C LEU A 15 5.96 -12.56 5.02
N ARG A 16 6.79 -11.81 5.75
CA ARG A 16 7.23 -12.16 7.11
C ARG A 16 6.62 -11.28 8.19
N GLN A 17 6.22 -10.06 7.82
CA GLN A 17 5.72 -9.04 8.73
C GLN A 17 4.32 -8.58 8.27
N PRO A 18 3.34 -8.48 9.19
CA PRO A 18 1.97 -8.12 8.83
C PRO A 18 1.82 -6.68 8.30
N ALA A 19 2.80 -5.81 8.54
CA ALA A 19 2.82 -4.44 8.06
C ALA A 19 4.25 -3.94 7.83
N VAL A 20 4.43 -3.09 6.82
CA VAL A 20 5.72 -2.47 6.47
C VAL A 20 5.53 -0.97 6.27
N VAL A 21 6.43 -0.18 6.85
CA VAL A 21 6.46 1.27 6.68
C VAL A 21 7.67 1.64 5.82
N SER A 22 7.45 2.39 4.74
CA SER A 22 8.51 2.94 3.90
C SER A 22 8.78 4.40 4.24
N LEU A 23 9.94 4.69 4.81
CA LEU A 23 10.38 6.05 5.15
C LEU A 23 11.35 6.61 4.10
N GLY A 24 11.52 7.93 4.07
CA GLY A 24 12.50 8.62 3.23
C GLY A 24 12.07 10.02 2.78
N PRO A 25 12.96 10.78 2.13
CA PRO A 25 12.71 12.16 1.71
C PRO A 25 11.50 12.32 0.78
N ARG A 26 10.95 13.54 0.64
CA ARG A 26 9.88 13.82 -0.32
C ARG A 26 10.37 13.50 -1.74
N GLN A 27 9.45 13.02 -2.59
CA GLN A 27 9.70 12.74 -4.02
C GLN A 27 10.71 11.63 -4.38
N VAL A 28 11.23 10.85 -3.42
CA VAL A 28 12.07 9.66 -3.73
C VAL A 28 11.29 8.47 -4.33
N GLY A 29 9.99 8.63 -4.56
CA GLY A 29 9.14 7.62 -5.20
C GLY A 29 8.61 6.52 -4.28
N LYS A 30 8.44 6.81 -2.98
CA LYS A 30 7.83 5.89 -2.00
C LYS A 30 6.45 5.41 -2.42
N ILE A 31 5.58 6.36 -2.80
CA ILE A 31 4.21 6.11 -3.27
C ILE A 31 4.24 5.22 -4.51
N THR A 32 5.11 5.54 -5.48
CA THR A 32 5.23 4.73 -6.70
C THR A 32 5.66 3.29 -6.42
N LEU A 33 6.59 3.07 -5.49
CA LEU A 33 6.99 1.72 -5.11
C LEU A 33 5.83 0.96 -4.44
N ALA A 34 5.08 1.62 -3.55
CA ALA A 34 3.92 1.01 -2.92
C ALA A 34 2.84 0.60 -3.93
N HIS A 35 2.52 1.46 -4.90
CA HIS A 35 1.58 1.14 -5.97
C HIS A 35 2.03 -0.06 -6.81
N GLN A 36 3.29 -0.09 -7.25
CA GLN A 36 3.83 -1.20 -8.04
C GLN A 36 3.77 -2.54 -7.30
N VAL A 37 4.00 -2.54 -5.98
CA VAL A 37 3.85 -3.76 -5.16
C VAL A 37 2.38 -4.14 -5.01
N GLY A 38 1.50 -3.15 -4.84
CA GLY A 38 0.07 -3.33 -4.68
C GLY A 38 -0.65 -3.85 -5.93
N GLU A 39 -0.24 -3.43 -7.13
CA GLU A 39 -0.73 -3.93 -8.41
C GLU A 39 -0.54 -5.46 -8.54
N VAL A 40 0.56 -5.98 -8.00
CA VAL A 40 0.87 -7.42 -8.04
C VAL A 40 0.06 -8.20 -7.01
N GLN A 41 -0.42 -7.58 -5.92
CA GLN A 41 -0.98 -8.27 -4.76
C GLN A 41 -2.50 -8.14 -4.58
N ASN A 42 -3.26 -7.73 -5.61
CA ASN A 42 -4.70 -7.44 -5.48
C ASN A 42 -5.00 -6.57 -4.25
N SER A 43 -4.28 -5.46 -4.15
CA SER A 43 -4.31 -4.57 -2.99
C SER A 43 -5.37 -3.47 -3.11
N ILE A 44 -5.70 -2.86 -1.98
CA ILE A 44 -6.48 -1.62 -1.93
C ILE A 44 -5.52 -0.49 -1.55
N TYR A 45 -5.58 0.62 -2.29
CA TYR A 45 -4.85 1.84 -1.95
C TYR A 45 -5.75 2.77 -1.12
N LEU A 46 -5.20 3.29 -0.02
CA LEU A 46 -5.86 4.26 0.85
C LEU A 46 -4.90 5.43 1.07
N ASP A 47 -5.34 6.63 0.71
CA ASP A 47 -4.57 7.85 0.94
C ASP A 47 -4.83 8.38 2.35
N LEU A 48 -3.81 8.40 3.19
CA LEU A 48 -3.92 8.90 4.57
C LEU A 48 -4.07 10.42 4.66
N GLU A 49 -3.88 11.16 3.57
CA GLU A 49 -4.19 12.59 3.49
C GLU A 49 -5.66 12.84 3.09
N SER A 50 -6.38 11.82 2.62
CA SER A 50 -7.78 11.90 2.24
C SER A 50 -8.70 11.58 3.43
N SER A 51 -9.54 12.55 3.81
CA SER A 51 -10.55 12.37 4.87
C SER A 51 -11.53 11.24 4.58
N GLU A 52 -11.84 10.98 3.32
CA GLU A 52 -12.73 9.89 2.91
C GLU A 52 -12.07 8.53 3.08
N ASP A 53 -10.78 8.40 2.73
CA ASP A 53 -10.04 7.14 2.91
C ASP A 53 -9.73 6.87 4.38
N LEU A 54 -9.48 7.92 5.17
CA LEU A 54 -9.36 7.81 6.63
C LEU A 54 -10.66 7.30 7.27
N GLN A 55 -11.84 7.70 6.77
CA GLN A 55 -13.11 7.16 7.27
C GLN A 55 -13.23 5.66 7.02
N LYS A 56 -12.77 5.15 5.88
CA LYS A 56 -12.76 3.70 5.58
C LYS A 56 -11.89 2.91 6.56
N LEU A 57 -10.91 3.56 7.19
CA LEU A 57 -10.08 2.95 8.23
C LEU A 57 -10.75 2.92 9.60
N ALA A 58 -11.85 3.65 9.82
CA ALA A 58 -12.59 3.64 11.08
C ALA A 58 -13.38 2.34 11.27
N ASN A 59 -13.88 1.73 10.19
CA ASN A 59 -14.50 0.39 10.21
C ASN A 59 -14.01 -0.50 9.04
N PRO A 60 -12.76 -0.99 9.09
CA PRO A 60 -12.12 -1.66 7.97
C PRO A 60 -12.84 -2.93 7.50
N LEU A 61 -13.46 -3.68 8.43
CA LEU A 61 -14.18 -4.91 8.09
C LEU A 61 -15.41 -4.65 7.24
N PHE A 62 -16.12 -3.53 7.48
CA PHE A 62 -17.29 -3.16 6.70
C PHE A 62 -16.87 -2.50 5.37
N ASP A 63 -15.98 -1.52 5.43
CA ASP A 63 -15.64 -0.67 4.29
C ASP A 63 -14.77 -1.39 3.24
N LEU A 64 -13.85 -2.25 3.68
CA LEU A 64 -12.90 -2.92 2.78
C LEU A 64 -13.41 -4.29 2.27
N ALA A 65 -14.37 -4.92 2.96
CA ALA A 65 -14.95 -6.20 2.50
C ALA A 65 -15.72 -6.06 1.18
N THR A 66 -16.29 -4.88 0.92
CA THR A 66 -17.05 -4.58 -0.30
C THR A 66 -16.14 -4.40 -1.53
N LEU A 67 -14.90 -3.93 -1.31
CA LEU A 67 -13.94 -3.62 -2.37
C LEU A 67 -13.26 -4.87 -2.97
N LYS A 68 -13.29 -6.02 -2.26
CA LYS A 68 -12.65 -7.28 -2.71
C LYS A 68 -13.58 -8.23 -3.50
N ARG A 69 -14.82 -7.85 -3.78
CA ARG A 69 -15.84 -8.72 -4.39
C ARG A 69 -16.04 -8.54 -5.91
N THR A 70 -15.23 -7.71 -6.56
CA THR A 70 -15.25 -7.50 -8.02
C THR A 70 -13.97 -8.04 -8.62
#